data_AF-A0A9D6IFB9-F1
#
_entry.id   AF-A0A9D6IFB9-F1
#
_cell.length_a   1.000
_cell.length_b   1.000
_cell.length_c   1.000
_cell.angle_alpha   90.00
_cell.angle_beta   90.00
_cell.angle_gamma   90.00
#
_symmetry.space_group_name_H-M   'P 1'
#
loop_
_entity.id
_entity.type
_entity.pdbx_description
1 polymer ?
#
loop_
_entity_poly.entity_id
_entity_poly.type
_entity_poly.pdbx_seq_one_letter_code
_entity_poly.pdbx_strand_id
1 'polypeptide(L)'
;METLQIPLSESLKTFLEKQATKKGFSSSSDYVQSLLGELQEREQDRKELEEKLLEGVRSPKVPGDEAFWRARRQKIYDQHPELDPCKQNTQRTP
;
A
#
# COMPACT_ATOMS: atom_id res chain seq x y z
N MET A 1 -26.24 1.71 3.50
CA MET A 1 -26.15 2.10 2.08
C MET A 1 -26.59 3.53 1.98
N GLU A 2 -25.72 4.42 1.52
CA GLU A 2 -26.06 5.80 1.22
C GLU A 2 -26.23 5.94 -0.29
N THR A 3 -27.34 6.53 -0.72
CA THR A 3 -27.65 6.69 -2.14
C THR A 3 -27.32 8.11 -2.57
N LEU A 4 -26.24 8.27 -3.34
CA LEU A 4 -25.82 9.54 -3.91
C LEU A 4 -26.29 9.61 -5.38
N GLN A 5 -27.20 10.53 -5.70
CA GLN A 5 -27.72 10.70 -7.06
C GLN A 5 -26.87 11.73 -7.80
N ILE A 6 -26.15 11.28 -8.83
CA ILE A 6 -25.34 12.14 -9.70
C ILE A 6 -26.08 12.29 -11.03
N PRO A 7 -26.48 13.51 -11.44
CA PRO A 7 -27.00 13.71 -12.77
C PRO A 7 -25.86 13.51 -13.79
N LEU A 8 -26.05 12.56 -14.70
CA LEU A 8 -25.10 12.24 -15.78
C LEU A 8 -25.72 12.63 -17.12
N SER A 9 -24.93 13.24 -18.00
CA SER A 9 -25.36 13.42 -19.40
C SER A 9 -25.43 12.07 -20.12
N GLU A 10 -26.26 11.95 -21.15
CA GLU A 10 -26.38 10.70 -21.94
C GLU A 10 -25.04 10.26 -22.55
N SER A 11 -24.21 11.22 -22.96
CA SER A 11 -22.86 10.96 -23.45
C SER A 11 -21.97 10.29 -22.40
N LEU A 12 -22.05 10.73 -21.14
CA LEU A 12 -21.25 10.19 -20.04
C LEU A 12 -21.76 8.80 -19.64
N LYS A 13 -23.08 8.60 -19.62
CA LYS A 13 -23.70 7.30 -19.37
C LYS A 13 -23.24 6.25 -20.39
N THR A 14 -23.32 6.58 -21.67
CA THR A 14 -22.87 5.69 -22.76
C THR A 14 -21.38 5.37 -22.65
N PHE A 15 -20.56 6.35 -22.26
CA PHE A 15 -19.14 6.14 -22.02
C PHE A 15 -18.89 5.17 -20.86
N LEU A 16 -19.57 5.36 -19.73
CA LEU A 16 -19.43 4.52 -18.54
C LEU A 16 -19.87 3.07 -18.81
N GLU A 17 -20.98 2.86 -19.52
CA GLU A 17 -21.44 1.51 -19.91
C GLU A 17 -20.40 0.77 -20.78
N LYS A 18 -19.78 1.47 -21.73
CA LYS A 18 -18.68 0.91 -22.54
C LYS A 18 -17.46 0.57 -21.69
N GLN A 19 -17.06 1.44 -20.75
CA GLN A 19 -15.93 1.17 -19.87
C GLN A 19 -16.21 0.02 -18.90
N ALA A 20 -17.41 -0.02 -18.31
CA ALA A 20 -17.87 -1.09 -17.44
C ALA A 20 -17.77 -2.44 -18.15
N THR A 21 -18.33 -2.54 -19.36
CA THR A 21 -18.24 -3.76 -20.19
C THR A 21 -16.80 -4.16 -20.49
N LYS A 22 -15.94 -3.20 -20.86
CA LYS A 22 -14.52 -3.44 -21.16
C LYS A 22 -13.74 -3.95 -19.95
N LYS A 23 -14.09 -3.49 -18.76
CA LYS A 23 -13.46 -3.85 -17.48
C LYS A 23 -14.12 -5.05 -16.80
N GLY A 24 -15.19 -5.61 -17.37
CA GLY A 24 -15.89 -6.80 -16.87
C GLY A 24 -16.95 -6.51 -15.79
N PHE A 25 -17.36 -5.25 -15.61
CA PHE A 25 -18.42 -4.88 -14.68
C PHE A 25 -19.81 -5.11 -15.31
N SER A 26 -20.76 -5.56 -14.48
CA SER A 26 -22.14 -5.83 -14.91
C SER A 26 -23.01 -4.57 -14.93
N SER A 27 -22.64 -3.53 -14.18
CA SER A 27 -23.34 -2.25 -14.11
C SER A 27 -22.36 -1.08 -14.17
N SER A 28 -22.79 0.03 -14.77
CA SER A 28 -22.05 1.29 -14.75
C SER A 28 -21.96 1.89 -13.36
N SER A 29 -22.94 1.63 -12.48
CA SER A 29 -22.90 2.05 -11.08
C SER A 29 -21.81 1.31 -10.30
N ASP A 30 -21.64 0.00 -10.54
CA ASP A 30 -20.60 -0.80 -9.87
C ASP A 30 -19.21 -0.35 -10.30
N TYR A 31 -19.05 -0.02 -11.59
CA TYR A 31 -17.80 0.55 -12.10
C TYR A 31 -17.48 1.91 -11.48
N VAL A 32 -18.49 2.78 -11.30
CA VAL A 32 -18.27 4.06 -10.62
C VAL A 32 -17.90 3.85 -9.16
N GLN A 33 -18.57 2.94 -8.46
CA GLN A 33 -18.24 2.61 -7.07
C GLN A 33 -16.82 2.05 -6.93
N SER A 34 -16.37 1.20 -7.87
CA SER A 34 -14.99 0.70 -7.86
C SER A 34 -13.98 1.84 -8.04
N LEU A 35 -14.24 2.77 -8.96
CA LEU A 35 -13.39 3.95 -9.16
C LEU A 35 -13.31 4.83 -7.91
N LEU A 36 -14.43 5.01 -7.21
CA LEU A 36 -14.46 5.76 -5.95
C LEU A 36 -13.69 5.03 -4.84
N GLY A 37 -13.80 3.70 -4.77
CA GLY A 37 -13.03 2.86 -3.86
C GLY A 37 -11.52 2.96 -4.10
N GLU A 38 -11.10 2.78 -5.36
CA GLU A 38 -9.69 2.94 -5.77
C GLU A 38 -9.17 4.35 -5.47
N LEU A 39 -9.98 5.39 -5.71
CA LEU A 39 -9.62 6.76 -5.36
C LEU A 39 -9.44 6.91 -3.84
N GLN A 40 -10.37 6.39 -3.05
CA GLN A 40 -10.29 6.47 -1.59
C GLN A 40 -9.05 5.75 -1.04
N GLU A 41 -8.76 4.53 -1.52
CA GLU A 41 -7.58 3.76 -1.13
C GLU A 41 -6.30 4.53 -1.44
N ARG A 42 -6.17 5.05 -2.67
CA ARG A 42 -5.01 5.86 -3.05
C ARG A 42 -4.83 7.11 -2.19
N GLU A 43 -5.92 7.80 -1.86
CA GLU A 43 -5.86 8.99 -1.01
C GLU A 43 -5.46 8.64 0.43
N GLN A 44 -5.91 7.48 0.93
CA GLN A 44 -5.52 6.97 2.23
C GLN A 44 -4.04 6.58 2.27
N ASP A 45 -3.57 5.81 1.29
CA ASP A 45 -2.17 5.41 1.15
C ASP A 45 -1.25 6.64 1.08
N ARG A 46 -1.67 7.67 0.34
CA ARG A 46 -0.91 8.93 0.23
C ARG A 46 -0.78 9.62 1.59
N LYS A 47 -1.87 9.69 2.36
CA LYS A 47 -1.86 10.28 3.71
C LYS A 47 -0.98 9.50 4.67
N GLU A 48 -1.08 8.18 4.66
CA GLU A 48 -0.24 7.32 5.51
C GLU A 48 1.24 7.45 5.15
N LEU A 49 1.56 7.55 3.86
CA LEU A 49 2.93 7.80 3.41
C LEU A 49 3.42 9.17 3.89
N GLU A 50 2.61 10.21 3.74
CA GLU A 50 2.94 11.57 4.19
C GLU A 50 3.19 11.62 5.71
N GLU A 51 2.35 10.94 6.49
CA GLU A 51 2.50 10.83 7.94
C GLU A 51 3.82 10.15 8.32
N LYS A 52 4.14 9.00 7.70
CA LYS A 52 5.41 8.29 7.92
C LYS A 52 6.63 9.13 7.51
N LEU A 53 6.52 9.90 6.43
CA LEU A 53 7.59 10.81 6.00
C LEU A 53 7.78 11.95 7.01
N LEU A 54 6.70 12.52 7.54
CA LEU A 54 6.77 13.54 8.59
C LEU A 54 7.38 12.98 9.88
N GLU A 55 7.03 11.76 10.28
CA GLU A 55 7.67 11.06 11.40
C GLU A 55 9.18 10.88 11.16
N GLY A 56 9.56 10.44 9.96
CA GLY A 56 10.96 10.28 9.57
C GLY A 56 11.74 11.60 9.58
N VAL A 57 11.13 12.70 9.12
CA VAL A 57 11.74 14.05 9.14
C VAL A 57 11.93 14.56 10.57
N ARG A 58 10.99 14.26 11.46
CA ARG A 58 11.08 14.61 12.90
C ARG A 58 12.03 13.71 13.68
N SER A 59 12.38 12.56 13.13
CA SER A 59 13.24 11.59 13.80
C SER A 59 14.68 12.10 13.94
N PRO A 60 15.37 11.75 15.04
CA PRO A 60 16.77 12.08 15.22
C PRO A 60 17.63 11.54 14.07
N LYS A 61 18.47 12.39 13.49
CA LYS A 61 19.44 11.98 12.47
C LYS A 61 20.60 11.26 13.14
N VAL A 62 20.90 10.06 12.66
CA VAL A 62 22.05 9.26 13.10
C VAL A 62 22.96 8.96 11.90
N PRO A 63 24.29 8.90 12.09
CA PRO A 63 25.19 8.45 11.04
C PRO A 63 24.83 7.02 10.61
N GLY A 64 24.51 6.83 9.33
CA GLY A 64 24.20 5.53 8.75
C GLY A 64 25.45 4.73 8.41
N ASP A 65 26.42 4.66 9.34
CA ASP A 65 27.68 3.95 9.12
C ASP A 65 27.51 2.43 9.22
N GLU A 66 28.55 1.69 8.81
CA GLU A 66 28.50 0.23 8.79
C GLU A 66 28.33 -0.38 10.20
N ALA A 67 28.90 0.27 11.22
CA ALA A 67 28.83 -0.19 12.61
C ALA A 67 27.41 -0.05 13.17
N PHE A 68 26.73 1.07 12.89
CA PHE A 68 25.34 1.33 13.21
C PHE A 68 24.42 0.24 12.62
N TRP A 69 24.58 -0.04 11.33
CA TRP A 69 23.77 -1.06 10.66
C TRP A 69 24.07 -2.47 11.16
N ARG A 70 25.34 -2.79 11.49
CA ARG A 70 25.72 -4.08 12.07
C ARG A 70 25.08 -4.29 13.44
N ALA A 71 25.17 -3.30 14.33
CA ALA A 71 24.54 -3.35 15.65
C ALA A 71 23.02 -3.45 15.57
N ARG A 72 22.38 -2.75 14.62
CA ARG A 72 20.93 -2.80 14.43
C ARG A 72 20.45 -4.17 13.93
N ARG A 73 21.17 -4.78 12.97
CA ARG A 73 20.89 -6.15 12.52
C ARG A 73 21.06 -7.16 13.64
N GLN A 74 22.13 -7.05 14.43
CA GLN A 74 22.35 -7.96 15.56
C GLN A 74 21.16 -7.94 16.54
N LYS A 75 20.66 -6.74 16.89
CA LYS A 75 19.45 -6.63 17.74
C LYS A 75 18.21 -7.29 17.13
N ILE A 76 18.04 -7.20 15.82
CA ILE A 76 16.92 -7.86 15.13
C ILE A 76 17.09 -9.38 15.20
N TYR A 77 18.31 -9.91 14.99
CA TYR A 77 18.58 -11.35 15.12
C TYR A 77 18.43 -11.86 16.55
N ASP A 78 18.79 -11.04 17.55
CA ASP A 78 18.58 -11.38 18.96
C ASP A 78 17.08 -11.45 19.32
N GLN A 79 16.25 -10.62 18.67
CA GLN A 79 14.78 -10.61 18.85
C GLN A 79 14.06 -11.66 18.00
N HIS A 80 14.60 -11.94 16.81
CA HIS A 80 14.06 -12.85 15.80
C HIS A 80 15.14 -13.85 15.35
N PRO A 81 15.42 -14.88 16.16
CA PRO A 81 16.46 -15.86 15.88
C PRO A 81 16.26 -16.63 14.56
N GLU A 82 15.03 -16.66 14.05
CA GLU A 82 14.64 -17.27 12.78
C GLU A 82 15.22 -16.54 11.55
N LEU A 83 15.55 -15.25 11.69
CA LEU A 83 16.13 -14.43 10.63
C LEU A 83 17.67 -14.45 10.67
N ASP A 84 18.27 -15.08 11.68
CA ASP A 84 19.72 -15.11 11.84
C ASP A 84 20.38 -15.98 10.76
N PRO A 85 21.20 -15.41 9.86
CA PRO A 85 21.90 -16.16 8.83
C PRO A 85 22.82 -17.25 9.39
N CYS A 86 23.30 -17.11 10.63
CA CYS A 86 24.10 -18.15 11.30
C CYS A 86 23.27 -19.38 11.71
N LYS A 87 21.98 -19.23 12.00
CA LYS A 87 21.09 -20.37 12.33
C LYS A 87 20.46 -20.99 11.08
N GLN A 88 20.20 -20.20 10.04
CA GLN A 88 19.64 -20.72 8.78
C GLN A 88 20.61 -21.68 8.06
N ASN A 89 21.93 -21.46 8.16
CA ASN A 89 22.93 -22.35 7.54
C ASN A 89 23.12 -23.71 8.26
N THR A 90 22.53 -23.91 9.43
CA THR A 90 22.56 -25.24 10.10
C THR A 90 21.43 -26.18 9.64
N GLN A 91 20.43 -25.67 8.92
CA GLN A 91 19.33 -26.49 8.35
C GLN A 91 19.50 -26.80 6.85
N ARG A 92 20.60 -26.35 6.22
CA ARG A 92 20.99 -26.70 4.85
C ARG A 92 22.29 -27.51 4.88
N THR A 93 22.21 -28.77 5.29
CA THR A 93 23.18 -29.79 4.89
C THR A 93 22.40 -31.01 4.37
N PRO A 94 22.93 -31.70 3.35
CA PRO A 94 22.18 -32.55 2.42
C PRO A 94 21.58 -33.83 3.03
#